data_AF-A0A367YL10-F1
#
_entry.id   AF-A0A367YL10-F1
#
_cell.length_a   1.000
_cell.length_b   1.000
_cell.length_c   1.000
_cell.angle_alpha   90.00
_cell.angle_beta   90.00
_cell.angle_gamma   90.00
#
_symmetry.space_group_name_H-M   'P 1'
#
loop_
_entity.id
_entity.type
_entity.pdbx_description
1 polymer ?
#
loop_
_entity_poly.entity_id
_entity_poly.type
_entity_poly.pdbx_seq_one_letter_code
_entity_poly.pdbx_strand_id
1 'polypeptide(L)'
;MWSGSSTCVYFGYEYCYTKYLKHKHGAGEIENVIDDGFFGFRLPLLLMRASNEGRLIEFSIKRFESAPHPQNQTLVNRTLGVPLILTKDPMNIKAMLSTQFGDISLGLRLHQFEPLLGKGIFLSEWKHSRSMLRPQFAKDRVSHVLDLEPHFMLLQKHIDGHNGDYFDIQELYFRELVEHTRDPVALQDQVLNVLLTGRGTTALSLSFATFELARNDRMWKKLREEVILTMGQSSDETTVAGLKSCRYIKAILNETLRLYPSLPRNARFATRNTTLPRGGGPDGPERTNPRVFHLCYTLG
;
A
#
# COMPACT_ATOMS: atom_id res chain seq x y z
N MET A 1 7.05 23.46 27.84
CA MET A 1 7.72 22.66 28.89
C MET A 1 6.67 21.75 29.50
N TRP A 2 6.53 20.51 28.98
CA TRP A 2 5.55 19.54 29.49
C TRP A 2 6.12 18.94 30.78
N SER A 3 5.42 19.08 31.91
CA SER A 3 5.86 18.56 33.21
C SER A 3 5.94 17.03 33.18
N GLY A 4 7.11 16.46 33.50
CA GLY A 4 7.36 15.01 33.50
C GLY A 4 6.36 14.20 34.33
N SER A 5 5.70 14.81 35.31
CA SER A 5 4.64 14.23 36.13
C SER A 5 3.43 13.78 35.30
N SER A 6 3.02 14.55 34.30
CA SER A 6 1.83 14.26 33.47
C SER A 6 2.08 13.07 32.53
N THR A 7 3.31 12.92 32.07
CA THR A 7 3.74 11.81 31.21
C THR A 7 3.75 10.48 31.97
N CYS A 8 4.26 10.46 33.20
CA CYS A 8 4.25 9.26 34.04
C CYS A 8 2.81 8.82 34.39
N VAL A 9 1.93 9.76 34.71
CA VAL A 9 0.50 9.49 34.97
C VAL A 9 -0.18 8.92 33.73
N TYR A 10 0.10 9.47 32.55
CA TYR A 10 -0.43 8.96 31.28
C TYR A 10 0.00 7.52 31.01
N PHE A 11 1.30 7.22 31.12
CA PHE A 11 1.79 5.85 30.90
C PHE A 11 1.27 4.86 31.95
N GLY A 12 1.15 5.29 33.21
CA GLY A 12 0.56 4.47 34.28
C GLY A 12 -0.92 4.16 34.02
N TYR A 13 -1.69 5.17 33.64
CA TYR A 13 -3.10 5.01 33.23
C TYR A 13 -3.22 4.07 32.03
N GLU A 14 -2.43 4.28 30.97
CA GLU A 14 -2.46 3.46 29.77
C GLU A 14 -2.08 2.00 30.06
N TYR A 15 -1.11 1.76 30.94
CA TYR A 15 -0.73 0.41 31.38
C TYR A 15 -1.90 -0.28 32.10
N CYS A 16 -2.47 0.36 33.12
CA CYS A 16 -3.59 -0.19 33.90
C CYS A 16 -4.82 -0.43 33.03
N TYR A 17 -5.14 0.51 32.15
CA TYR A 17 -6.31 0.41 31.29
C TYR A 17 -6.12 -0.65 30.18
N THR A 18 -4.91 -0.82 29.66
CA THR A 18 -4.59 -1.92 28.74
C THR A 18 -4.74 -3.28 29.42
N LYS A 19 -4.27 -3.43 30.68
CA LYS A 19 -4.49 -4.65 31.49
C LYS A 19 -5.99 -4.92 31.70
N TYR A 20 -6.78 -3.90 32.03
CA TYR A 20 -8.23 -4.01 32.16
C TYR A 20 -8.88 -4.50 30.86
N LEU A 21 -8.52 -3.93 29.71
CA LEU A 21 -9.11 -4.31 28.43
C LEU A 21 -8.69 -5.71 27.97
N LYS A 22 -7.45 -6.12 28.26
CA LYS A 22 -7.02 -7.51 28.05
C LYS A 22 -7.92 -8.48 28.79
N HIS A 23 -8.16 -8.21 30.08
CA HIS A 23 -9.03 -9.04 30.91
C HIS A 23 -10.48 -9.02 30.41
N LYS A 24 -11.03 -7.84 30.11
CA LYS A 24 -12.41 -7.67 29.61
C LYS A 24 -12.67 -8.43 28.31
N HIS A 25 -11.68 -8.50 27.42
CA HIS A 25 -11.84 -9.10 26.09
C HIS A 25 -11.21 -10.50 25.97
N GLY A 26 -10.68 -11.06 27.05
CA GLY A 26 -9.99 -12.36 27.04
C GLY A 26 -8.83 -12.40 26.05
N ALA A 27 -8.09 -11.29 25.92
CA ALA A 27 -6.98 -11.16 24.98
C ALA A 27 -5.65 -11.54 25.63
N GLY A 28 -4.90 -12.44 24.98
CA GLY A 28 -3.56 -12.85 25.37
C GLY A 28 -2.51 -11.75 25.19
N GLU A 29 -1.38 -11.88 25.88
CA GLU A 29 -0.25 -10.97 25.69
C GLU A 29 0.50 -11.32 24.41
N ILE A 30 0.98 -10.30 23.68
CA ILE A 30 1.89 -10.51 22.56
C ILE A 30 3.26 -10.77 23.15
N GLU A 31 3.79 -11.98 22.97
CA GLU A 31 5.07 -12.40 23.55
C GLU A 31 6.26 -11.89 22.73
N ASN A 32 6.07 -11.71 21.42
CA ASN A 32 7.06 -11.11 20.53
C ASN A 32 7.15 -9.59 20.73
N VAL A 33 7.82 -9.16 21.79
CA VAL A 33 8.15 -7.75 22.03
C VAL A 33 9.63 -7.54 21.73
N ILE A 34 9.92 -6.72 20.72
CA ILE A 34 11.31 -6.37 20.37
C ILE A 34 11.68 -5.08 21.09
N ASP A 35 12.79 -5.12 21.82
CA ASP A 35 13.35 -3.92 22.43
C ASP A 35 14.03 -3.03 21.37
N ASP A 36 13.42 -1.86 21.15
CA ASP A 36 13.93 -0.81 20.28
C ASP A 36 14.71 0.28 21.04
N GLY A 37 15.20 -0.04 22.23
CA GLY A 37 16.02 0.83 23.07
C GLY A 37 15.21 1.91 23.81
N PHE A 38 15.93 2.83 24.47
CA PHE A 38 15.32 3.89 25.28
C PHE A 38 14.27 4.67 24.48
N PHE A 39 13.02 4.66 24.97
CA PHE A 39 11.84 5.27 24.32
C PHE A 39 11.59 4.85 22.85
N GLY A 40 12.24 3.81 22.33
CA GLY A 40 12.07 3.39 20.93
C GLY A 40 12.69 4.35 19.90
N PHE A 41 13.73 5.11 20.27
CA PHE A 41 14.44 5.99 19.33
C PHE A 41 15.32 5.23 18.33
N ARG A 42 15.71 3.99 18.65
CA ARG A 42 16.59 3.19 17.78
C ARG A 42 15.88 2.77 16.49
N LEU A 43 14.59 2.46 16.56
CA LEU A 43 13.84 1.93 15.43
C LEU A 43 13.75 2.91 14.24
N PRO A 44 13.36 4.19 14.42
CA PRO A 44 13.41 5.17 13.34
C PRO A 44 14.77 5.26 12.65
N LEU A 45 15.86 5.28 13.41
CA LEU A 45 17.22 5.34 12.87
C LEU A 45 17.57 4.08 12.06
N LEU A 46 17.20 2.90 12.54
CA LEU A 46 17.41 1.64 11.82
C LEU A 46 16.58 1.56 10.55
N LEU A 47 15.33 2.03 10.59
CA LEU A 47 14.46 2.09 9.41
C LEU A 47 14.99 3.07 8.37
N MET A 48 15.49 4.23 8.79
CA MET A 48 16.13 5.20 7.89
C MET A 48 17.37 4.62 7.22
N ARG A 49 18.25 3.96 7.98
CA ARG A 49 19.43 3.26 7.41
C ARG A 49 19.03 2.17 6.43
N ALA A 50 18.12 1.28 6.83
CA ALA A 50 17.64 0.20 5.96
C ALA A 50 16.95 0.74 4.70
N SER A 51 16.25 1.89 4.79
CA SER A 51 15.67 2.56 3.64
C SER A 51 16.74 3.12 2.70
N ASN A 52 17.75 3.80 3.24
CA ASN A 52 18.84 4.39 2.45
C ASN A 52 19.70 3.33 1.76
N GLU A 53 19.83 2.15 2.35
CA GLU A 53 20.55 1.01 1.78
C GLU A 53 19.67 0.11 0.89
N GLY A 54 18.37 0.42 0.75
CA GLY A 54 17.43 -0.41 -0.03
C GLY A 54 17.08 -1.78 0.58
N ARG A 55 17.42 -2.01 1.85
CA ARG A 55 17.22 -3.30 2.56
C ARG A 55 16.02 -3.30 3.51
N LEU A 56 15.04 -2.45 3.25
CA LEU A 56 13.90 -2.22 4.13
C LEU A 56 12.99 -3.45 4.31
N ILE A 57 12.81 -4.24 3.25
CA ILE A 57 12.04 -5.49 3.28
C ILE A 57 12.80 -6.56 4.06
N GLU A 58 14.07 -6.77 3.73
CA GLU A 58 14.96 -7.71 4.44
C GLU A 58 15.02 -7.39 5.94
N PHE A 59 15.15 -6.11 6.30
CA PHE A 59 15.09 -5.65 7.69
C PHE A 59 13.78 -6.05 8.38
N SER A 60 12.65 -5.92 7.67
CA SER A 60 11.33 -6.27 8.20
C SER A 60 11.19 -7.79 8.38
N ILE A 61 11.71 -8.59 7.44
CA ILE A 61 11.70 -10.06 7.54
C ILE A 61 12.58 -10.52 8.70
N LYS A 62 13.82 -10.01 8.79
CA LYS A 62 14.76 -10.35 9.86
C LYS A 62 14.20 -10.04 11.25
N ARG A 63 13.41 -8.98 11.40
CA ARG A 63 12.70 -8.66 12.66
C ARG A 63 11.76 -9.78 13.11
N PHE A 64 11.00 -10.37 12.18
CA PHE A 64 10.12 -11.50 12.51
C PHE A 64 10.91 -12.78 12.80
N GLU A 65 12.00 -13.02 12.06
CA GLU A 65 12.85 -14.19 12.26
C GLU A 65 13.64 -14.14 13.58
N SER A 66 14.06 -12.94 14.00
CA SER A 66 14.80 -12.72 15.25
C SER A 66 13.90 -12.54 16.47
N ALA A 67 12.59 -12.65 16.33
CA ALA A 67 11.67 -12.51 17.46
C ALA A 67 11.78 -13.73 18.40
N PRO A 68 11.46 -13.59 19.71
CA PRO A 68 11.53 -14.70 20.66
C PRO A 68 10.73 -15.94 20.24
N HIS A 69 9.59 -15.74 19.58
CA HIS A 69 8.70 -16.77 19.05
C HIS A 69 8.46 -16.56 17.54
N PRO A 70 9.39 -16.97 16.64
CA PRO A 70 9.29 -16.72 15.20
C PRO A 70 8.03 -17.35 14.54
N GLN A 71 7.44 -18.37 15.16
CA GLN A 71 6.20 -19.01 14.72
C GLN A 71 5.00 -18.06 14.84
N ASN A 72 5.02 -17.18 15.85
CA ASN A 72 4.00 -16.15 16.01
C ASN A 72 4.28 -15.02 15.00
N GLN A 73 3.39 -14.91 14.02
CA GLN A 73 3.49 -13.95 12.92
C GLN A 73 3.08 -12.52 13.30
N THR A 74 2.98 -12.23 14.60
CA THR A 74 2.66 -10.91 15.14
C THR A 74 3.72 -10.52 16.16
N LEU A 75 4.19 -9.27 16.09
CA LEU A 75 5.18 -8.71 17.00
C LEU A 75 4.85 -7.26 17.35
N VAL A 76 5.42 -6.79 18.45
CA VAL A 76 5.32 -5.42 18.93
C VAL A 76 6.71 -4.80 18.95
N ASN A 77 6.85 -3.69 18.25
CA ASN A 77 7.98 -2.78 18.33
C ASN A 77 7.58 -1.53 19.12
N ARG A 78 8.53 -0.71 19.58
CA ARG A 78 8.23 0.61 20.15
C ARG A 78 8.90 1.71 19.34
N THR A 79 8.14 2.73 18.99
CA THR A 79 8.64 3.92 18.29
C THR A 79 8.20 5.15 19.06
N LEU A 80 9.15 5.96 19.56
CA LEU A 80 8.86 7.21 20.29
C LEU A 80 7.86 7.02 21.45
N GLY A 81 7.99 5.93 22.21
CA GLY A 81 7.09 5.58 23.32
C GLY A 81 5.74 4.99 22.89
N VAL A 82 5.46 4.92 21.58
CA VAL A 82 4.23 4.36 21.01
C VAL A 82 4.50 2.95 20.51
N PRO A 83 3.80 1.92 21.02
CA PRO A 83 3.89 0.59 20.45
C PRO A 83 3.44 0.53 18.99
N LEU A 84 3.98 -0.42 18.26
CA LEU A 84 3.72 -0.64 16.85
C LEU A 84 3.48 -2.14 16.69
N ILE A 85 2.24 -2.55 16.44
CA ILE A 85 1.93 -3.96 16.18
C ILE A 85 2.20 -4.21 14.70
N LEU A 86 3.12 -5.13 14.42
CA LEU A 86 3.35 -5.65 13.08
C LEU A 86 2.81 -7.07 13.00
N THR A 87 2.11 -7.39 11.91
CA THR A 87 1.58 -8.74 11.70
C THR A 87 1.65 -9.13 10.23
N LYS A 88 2.10 -10.35 9.96
CA LYS A 88 1.98 -11.00 8.65
C LYS A 88 0.96 -12.14 8.65
N ASP A 89 0.18 -12.28 9.73
CA ASP A 89 -0.85 -13.31 9.85
C ASP A 89 -2.06 -12.96 8.93
N PRO A 90 -2.47 -13.87 8.04
CA PRO A 90 -3.55 -13.63 7.09
C PRO A 90 -4.92 -13.39 7.77
N MET A 91 -5.18 -13.97 8.94
CA MET A 91 -6.41 -13.73 9.70
C MET A 91 -6.46 -12.32 10.26
N ASN A 92 -5.32 -11.81 10.73
CA ASN A 92 -5.21 -10.42 11.17
C ASN A 92 -5.35 -9.45 10.00
N ILE A 93 -4.72 -9.74 8.85
CA ILE A 93 -4.87 -8.94 7.63
C ILE A 93 -6.34 -8.91 7.17
N LYS A 94 -7.01 -10.07 7.16
CA LYS A 94 -8.45 -10.16 6.85
C LYS A 94 -9.30 -9.38 7.84
N ALA A 95 -8.97 -9.42 9.14
CA ALA A 95 -9.68 -8.65 10.14
C ALA A 95 -9.56 -7.14 9.88
N MET A 96 -8.34 -6.65 9.67
CA MET A 96 -8.07 -5.23 9.42
C MET A 96 -8.70 -4.70 8.14
N LEU A 97 -8.68 -5.49 7.05
CA LEU A 97 -9.07 -5.02 5.73
C LEU A 97 -10.51 -5.36 5.35
N SER A 98 -11.17 -6.26 6.08
CA SER A 98 -12.51 -6.73 5.74
C SER A 98 -13.45 -6.76 6.94
N THR A 99 -13.23 -7.61 7.94
CA THR A 99 -14.28 -7.89 8.95
C THR A 99 -14.40 -6.82 10.03
N GLN A 100 -13.32 -6.06 10.31
CA GLN A 100 -13.28 -4.99 11.33
C GLN A 100 -12.97 -3.62 10.72
N PHE A 101 -13.32 -3.40 9.45
CA PHE A 101 -13.01 -2.15 8.74
C PHE A 101 -13.59 -0.88 9.42
N GLY A 102 -14.68 -1.01 10.17
CA GLY A 102 -15.27 0.10 10.94
C GLY A 102 -14.48 0.51 12.18
N ASP A 103 -13.71 -0.41 12.75
CA ASP A 103 -12.94 -0.19 13.99
C ASP A 103 -11.46 0.12 13.70
N ILE A 104 -11.01 -0.08 12.46
CA ILE A 104 -9.62 0.05 12.03
C ILE A 104 -9.57 0.94 10.78
N SER A 105 -8.97 2.13 10.90
CA SER A 105 -8.95 3.14 9.84
C SER A 105 -7.53 3.56 9.44
N LEU A 106 -7.43 4.52 8.52
CA LEU A 106 -6.16 5.18 8.17
C LEU A 106 -5.70 6.19 9.24
N GLY A 107 -6.55 6.51 10.22
CA GLY A 107 -6.22 7.37 11.37
C GLY A 107 -5.68 8.74 10.96
N LEU A 108 -4.61 9.17 11.62
CA LEU A 108 -3.95 10.47 11.39
C LEU A 108 -3.51 10.68 9.94
N ARG A 109 -3.30 9.59 9.17
CA ARG A 109 -2.96 9.69 7.74
C ARG A 109 -3.99 10.51 6.97
N LEU A 110 -5.27 10.40 7.33
CA LEU A 110 -6.32 11.16 6.65
C LEU A 110 -6.06 12.67 6.79
N HIS A 111 -5.87 13.13 8.01
CA HIS A 111 -5.61 14.55 8.30
C HIS A 111 -4.22 15.01 7.80
N GLN A 112 -3.22 14.13 7.77
CA GLN A 112 -1.87 14.49 7.28
C GLN A 112 -1.84 14.70 5.76
N PHE A 113 -2.62 13.92 5.01
CA PHE A 113 -2.65 13.99 3.55
C PHE A 113 -3.73 14.95 3.02
N GLU A 114 -4.70 15.34 3.83
CA GLU A 114 -5.78 16.28 3.43
C GLU A 114 -5.28 17.62 2.88
N PRO A 115 -4.25 18.29 3.45
CA PRO A 115 -3.71 19.53 2.86
C PRO A 115 -3.08 19.36 1.47
N LEU A 116 -2.66 18.14 1.12
CA LEU A 116 -1.98 17.83 -0.15
C LEU A 116 -2.93 17.25 -1.21
N LEU A 117 -3.88 16.42 -0.78
CA LEU A 117 -4.75 15.61 -1.65
C LEU A 117 -6.22 16.01 -1.61
N GLY A 118 -6.56 17.03 -0.81
CA GLY A 118 -7.91 17.56 -0.66
C GLY A 118 -8.89 16.50 -0.16
N LYS A 119 -10.14 16.51 -0.62
CA LYS A 119 -11.11 15.45 -0.30
C LYS A 119 -11.16 14.47 -1.47
N GLY A 120 -10.77 13.22 -1.24
CA GLY A 120 -10.63 12.27 -2.34
C GLY A 120 -10.64 10.79 -1.96
N ILE A 121 -10.27 9.95 -2.93
CA ILE A 121 -10.30 8.48 -2.84
C ILE A 121 -9.47 7.89 -1.68
N PHE A 122 -8.46 8.61 -1.19
CA PHE A 122 -7.66 8.18 -0.04
C PHE A 122 -8.14 8.74 1.30
N LEU A 123 -9.15 9.61 1.28
CA LEU A 123 -9.50 10.49 2.38
C LEU A 123 -10.98 10.34 2.79
N SER A 124 -11.58 11.40 3.36
CA SER A 124 -12.91 11.37 3.99
C SER A 124 -14.06 10.97 3.04
N GLU A 125 -13.94 11.29 1.75
CA GLU A 125 -14.97 11.04 0.73
C GLU A 125 -14.66 9.85 -0.18
N TRP A 126 -13.88 8.89 0.31
CA TRP A 126 -13.39 7.78 -0.50
C TRP A 126 -14.51 6.98 -1.20
N LYS A 127 -15.68 6.81 -0.56
CA LYS A 127 -16.81 6.07 -1.14
C LYS A 127 -17.37 6.81 -2.36
N HIS A 128 -17.59 8.12 -2.23
CA HIS A 128 -18.11 8.94 -3.30
C HIS A 128 -17.10 9.02 -4.46
N SER A 129 -15.83 9.29 -4.15
CA SER A 129 -14.74 9.31 -5.13
C SER A 129 -14.62 7.98 -5.89
N ARG A 130 -14.71 6.84 -5.18
CA ARG A 130 -14.72 5.51 -5.83
C ARG A 130 -15.95 5.30 -6.71
N SER A 131 -17.12 5.78 -6.30
CA SER A 131 -18.34 5.66 -7.11
C SER A 131 -18.23 6.45 -8.42
N MET A 132 -17.57 7.62 -8.38
CA MET A 132 -17.31 8.46 -9.55
C MET A 132 -16.29 7.82 -10.51
N LEU A 133 -15.21 7.24 -9.97
CA LEU A 133 -14.14 6.64 -10.78
C LEU A 133 -14.47 5.23 -11.30
N ARG A 134 -15.29 4.45 -10.59
CA ARG A 134 -15.55 3.04 -10.91
C ARG A 134 -16.03 2.79 -12.36
N PRO A 135 -16.92 3.62 -12.96
CA PRO A 135 -17.34 3.45 -14.35
C PRO A 135 -16.18 3.52 -15.35
N GLN A 136 -15.14 4.32 -15.08
CA GLN A 136 -13.99 4.44 -15.98
C GLN A 136 -13.11 3.18 -16.00
N PHE A 137 -13.16 2.37 -14.94
CA PHE A 137 -12.46 1.09 -14.85
C PHE A 137 -13.36 -0.11 -15.15
N ALA A 138 -14.57 0.11 -15.69
CA ALA A 138 -15.44 -0.97 -16.13
C ALA A 138 -14.75 -1.78 -17.24
N LYS A 139 -14.86 -3.11 -17.18
CA LYS A 139 -14.17 -4.02 -18.10
C LYS A 139 -14.44 -3.68 -19.56
N ASP A 140 -15.64 -3.21 -19.87
CA ASP A 140 -16.06 -2.86 -21.23
C ASP A 140 -15.29 -1.63 -21.73
N ARG A 141 -15.11 -0.59 -20.90
CA ARG A 141 -14.28 0.59 -21.22
C ARG A 141 -12.78 0.27 -21.28
N VAL A 142 -12.27 -0.54 -20.37
CA VAL A 142 -10.85 -0.97 -20.36
C VAL A 142 -10.54 -1.91 -21.53
N SER A 143 -11.54 -2.57 -22.13
CA SER A 143 -11.34 -3.28 -23.39
C SER A 143 -10.98 -2.35 -24.53
N HIS A 144 -11.40 -1.09 -24.52
CA HIS A 144 -11.09 -0.18 -25.61
C HIS A 144 -9.68 0.41 -25.46
N VAL A 145 -8.67 -0.44 -25.42
CA VAL A 145 -7.26 -0.02 -25.42
C VAL A 145 -6.95 0.80 -26.68
N LEU A 146 -7.69 0.57 -27.78
CA LEU A 146 -7.63 1.40 -28.99
C LEU A 146 -8.23 2.80 -28.79
N ASP A 147 -9.19 2.99 -27.87
CA ASP A 147 -9.69 4.33 -27.55
C ASP A 147 -8.64 5.14 -26.75
N LEU A 148 -7.63 4.47 -26.17
CA LEU A 148 -6.49 5.14 -25.54
C LEU A 148 -5.45 5.62 -26.56
N GLU A 149 -5.42 5.06 -27.77
CA GLU A 149 -4.45 5.38 -28.80
C GLU A 149 -4.48 6.87 -29.19
N PRO A 150 -5.65 7.52 -29.44
CA PRO A 150 -5.71 8.96 -29.66
C PRO A 150 -5.12 9.79 -28.52
N HIS A 151 -5.35 9.39 -27.27
CA HIS A 151 -4.79 10.09 -26.10
C HIS A 151 -3.28 9.88 -25.99
N PHE A 152 -2.79 8.67 -26.31
CA PHE A 152 -1.36 8.37 -26.32
C PHE A 152 -0.63 9.10 -27.45
N MET A 153 -1.24 9.19 -28.64
CA MET A 153 -0.73 9.98 -29.76
C MET A 153 -0.74 11.49 -29.44
N LEU A 154 -1.76 11.99 -28.74
CA LEU A 154 -1.80 13.38 -28.28
C LEU A 154 -0.67 13.66 -27.27
N LEU A 155 -0.47 12.75 -26.32
CA LEU A 155 0.63 12.85 -25.36
C LEU A 155 2.00 12.79 -26.07
N GLN A 156 2.18 11.86 -27.01
CA GLN A 156 3.39 11.74 -27.82
C GLN A 156 3.65 13.01 -28.62
N LYS A 157 2.62 13.59 -29.24
CA LYS A 157 2.72 14.87 -29.96
C LYS A 157 3.21 16.00 -29.06
N HIS A 158 2.76 16.05 -27.79
CA HIS A 158 3.31 17.00 -26.83
C HIS A 158 4.76 16.67 -26.45
N ILE A 159 5.10 15.40 -26.22
CA ILE A 159 6.48 14.98 -25.92
C ILE A 159 7.43 15.39 -27.06
N ASP A 160 7.09 15.06 -28.31
CA ASP A 160 7.88 15.37 -29.49
C ASP A 160 7.92 16.89 -29.74
N GLY A 161 6.80 17.58 -29.54
CA GLY A 161 6.69 19.03 -29.73
C GLY A 161 7.50 19.86 -28.73
N HIS A 162 7.77 19.32 -27.53
CA HIS A 162 8.54 19.99 -26.49
C HIS A 162 10.04 19.65 -26.50
N ASN A 163 10.52 18.76 -27.39
CA ASN A 163 11.97 18.51 -27.63
C ASN A 163 12.81 18.28 -26.35
N GLY A 164 12.24 17.58 -25.36
CA GLY A 164 12.90 17.30 -24.08
C GLY A 164 12.72 18.37 -23.01
N ASP A 165 11.97 19.43 -23.28
CA ASP A 165 11.52 20.41 -22.28
C ASP A 165 10.24 19.96 -21.56
N TYR A 166 9.91 20.60 -20.44
CA TYR A 166 8.75 20.26 -19.61
C TYR A 166 7.45 20.80 -20.22
N PHE A 167 6.36 20.04 -20.08
CA PHE A 167 5.01 20.50 -20.40
C PHE A 167 4.03 20.06 -19.31
N ASP A 168 2.95 20.82 -19.14
CA ASP A 168 1.98 20.54 -18.10
C ASP A 168 1.01 19.44 -18.53
N ILE A 169 1.18 18.25 -17.95
CA ILE A 169 0.28 17.12 -18.19
C ILE A 169 -1.10 17.34 -17.56
N GLN A 170 -1.21 18.22 -16.56
CA GLN A 170 -2.43 18.42 -15.78
C GLN A 170 -3.57 18.93 -16.65
N GLU A 171 -3.27 19.79 -17.63
CA GLU A 171 -4.24 20.30 -18.61
C GLU A 171 -4.88 19.17 -19.43
N LEU A 172 -4.09 18.18 -19.86
CA LEU A 172 -4.57 17.02 -20.61
C LEU A 172 -5.52 16.17 -19.76
N TYR A 173 -5.23 15.98 -18.48
CA TYR A 173 -6.11 15.22 -17.57
C TYR A 173 -7.40 15.98 -17.23
N PHE A 174 -7.32 17.30 -17.03
CA PHE A 174 -8.50 18.12 -16.75
C PHE A 174 -9.48 18.09 -17.90
N ARG A 175 -9.00 18.20 -19.15
CA ARG A 175 -9.86 18.17 -20.35
C ARG A 175 -10.76 16.95 -20.40
N GLU A 176 -10.25 15.78 -20.02
CA GLU A 176 -11.01 14.52 -20.01
C GLU A 176 -12.00 14.42 -18.82
N LEU A 177 -11.63 14.97 -17.66
CA LEU A 177 -12.44 14.88 -16.45
C LEU A 177 -13.55 15.95 -16.36
N VAL A 178 -13.39 17.08 -17.05
CA VAL A 178 -14.38 18.17 -17.14
C VAL A 178 -15.71 17.69 -17.72
N GLU A 179 -15.71 16.64 -18.54
CA GLU A 179 -16.94 16.03 -19.05
C GLU A 179 -17.80 15.38 -17.94
N HIS A 180 -17.20 15.03 -16.81
CA HIS A 180 -17.84 14.20 -15.77
C HIS A 180 -18.12 14.98 -14.48
N THR A 181 -17.40 16.08 -14.22
CA THR A 181 -17.69 16.98 -13.10
C THR A 181 -17.32 18.42 -13.45
N ARG A 182 -18.12 19.37 -12.99
CA ARG A 182 -17.93 20.81 -13.23
C ARG A 182 -17.34 21.56 -12.04
N ASP A 183 -17.11 20.87 -10.92
CA ASP A 183 -16.49 21.46 -9.74
C ASP A 183 -14.96 21.42 -9.89
N PRO A 184 -14.30 22.59 -10.01
CA PRO A 184 -12.85 22.67 -10.23
C PRO A 184 -12.03 22.13 -9.05
N VAL A 185 -12.53 22.22 -7.81
CA VAL A 185 -11.82 21.71 -6.63
C VAL A 185 -11.87 20.19 -6.62
N ALA A 186 -13.06 19.62 -6.85
CA ALA A 186 -13.22 18.18 -6.96
C ALA A 186 -12.38 17.60 -8.13
N LEU A 187 -12.31 18.29 -9.28
CA LEU A 187 -11.46 17.90 -10.40
C LEU A 187 -9.98 17.83 -9.98
N GLN A 188 -9.48 18.90 -9.37
CA GLN A 188 -8.09 18.99 -8.93
C GLN A 188 -7.74 17.86 -7.96
N ASP A 189 -8.60 17.64 -6.96
CA ASP A 189 -8.41 16.60 -5.97
C ASP A 189 -8.39 15.22 -6.64
N GLN A 190 -9.35 14.88 -7.50
CA GLN A 190 -9.37 13.56 -8.15
C GLN A 190 -8.15 13.32 -9.06
N VAL A 191 -7.73 14.32 -9.85
CA VAL A 191 -6.52 14.23 -10.69
C VAL A 191 -5.29 13.95 -9.85
N LEU A 192 -5.06 14.75 -8.79
CA LEU A 192 -3.90 14.60 -7.92
C LEU A 192 -3.87 13.24 -7.23
N ASN A 193 -5.02 12.78 -6.73
CA ASN A 193 -5.13 11.49 -6.08
C ASN A 193 -4.81 10.31 -7.03
N VAL A 194 -5.33 10.34 -8.27
CA VAL A 194 -5.06 9.29 -9.27
C VAL A 194 -3.61 9.31 -9.74
N LEU A 195 -3.06 10.48 -10.07
CA LEU A 195 -1.68 10.62 -10.56
C LEU A 195 -0.65 10.21 -9.52
N LEU A 196 -0.82 10.66 -8.28
CA LEU A 196 0.11 10.32 -7.20
C LEU A 196 0.21 8.82 -6.98
N THR A 197 -0.93 8.12 -7.05
CA THR A 197 -1.00 6.68 -6.75
C THR A 197 -0.62 5.82 -7.95
N GLY A 198 -1.11 6.17 -9.14
CA GLY A 198 -0.92 5.39 -10.36
C GLY A 198 0.51 5.44 -10.89
N ARG A 199 1.18 6.60 -10.81
CA ARG A 199 2.52 6.79 -11.38
C ARG A 199 3.57 5.95 -10.68
N GLY A 200 3.76 6.16 -9.37
CA GLY A 200 4.86 5.54 -8.63
C GLY A 200 4.76 4.02 -8.57
N THR A 201 3.55 3.51 -8.33
CA THR A 201 3.33 2.07 -8.19
C THR A 201 3.53 1.32 -9.52
N THR A 202 3.02 1.86 -10.62
CA THR A 202 3.15 1.28 -11.96
C THR A 202 4.59 1.36 -12.46
N ALA A 203 5.26 2.51 -12.28
CA ALA A 203 6.66 2.67 -12.66
C ALA A 203 7.56 1.65 -11.96
N LEU A 204 7.42 1.50 -10.63
CA LEU A 204 8.16 0.49 -9.87
C LEU A 204 7.93 -0.93 -10.39
N SER A 205 6.66 -1.33 -10.57
CA SER A 205 6.32 -2.66 -11.07
C SER A 205 6.90 -2.92 -12.47
N LEU A 206 6.80 -1.95 -13.39
CA LEU A 206 7.35 -2.11 -14.74
C LEU A 206 8.89 -2.13 -14.74
N SER A 207 9.53 -1.28 -13.94
CA SER A 207 10.99 -1.27 -13.81
C SER A 207 11.52 -2.62 -13.32
N PHE A 208 10.92 -3.20 -12.28
CA PHE A 208 11.33 -4.53 -11.79
C PHE A 208 11.00 -5.65 -12.78
N ALA A 209 9.85 -5.61 -13.45
CA ALA A 209 9.51 -6.58 -14.49
C ALA A 209 10.53 -6.55 -15.63
N THR A 210 10.92 -5.35 -16.06
CA THR A 210 11.90 -5.15 -17.14
C THR A 210 13.30 -5.59 -16.70
N PHE A 211 13.68 -5.26 -15.47
CA PHE A 211 14.95 -5.68 -14.86
C PHE A 211 15.07 -7.20 -14.82
N GLU A 212 14.03 -7.91 -14.37
CA GLU A 212 14.03 -9.37 -14.33
C GLU A 212 14.03 -9.99 -15.73
N LEU A 213 13.28 -9.42 -16.69
CA LEU A 213 13.28 -9.90 -18.08
C LEU A 213 14.65 -9.73 -18.75
N ALA A 214 15.31 -8.59 -18.54
CA ALA A 214 16.63 -8.30 -19.11
C ALA A 214 17.71 -9.29 -18.64
N ARG A 215 17.56 -9.86 -17.44
CA ARG A 215 18.50 -10.83 -16.85
C ARG A 215 18.19 -12.28 -17.19
N ASN A 216 17.02 -12.54 -17.77
CA ASN A 216 16.52 -13.88 -18.00
C ASN A 216 16.11 -14.08 -19.47
N ASP A 217 17.11 -14.26 -20.34
CA ASP A 217 16.93 -14.43 -21.79
C ASP A 217 15.91 -15.51 -22.16
N ARG A 218 15.88 -16.63 -21.43
CA ARG A 218 14.87 -17.69 -21.61
C ARG A 218 13.44 -17.17 -21.40
N MET A 219 13.21 -16.36 -20.37
CA MET A 219 11.89 -15.80 -20.09
C MET A 219 11.49 -14.77 -21.15
N TRP A 220 12.44 -13.94 -21.58
CA TRP A 220 12.23 -12.97 -22.64
C TRP A 220 11.84 -13.62 -23.96
N LYS A 221 12.57 -14.64 -24.41
CA LYS A 221 12.27 -15.39 -25.63
C LYS A 221 10.87 -16.00 -25.60
N LYS A 222 10.54 -16.69 -24.49
CA LYS A 222 9.20 -17.28 -24.30
C LYS A 222 8.09 -16.24 -24.29
N LEU A 223 8.31 -15.09 -23.64
CA LEU A 223 7.36 -13.98 -23.64
C LEU A 223 7.14 -13.46 -25.06
N ARG A 224 8.22 -13.21 -25.80
CA ARG A 224 8.16 -12.71 -27.17
C ARG A 224 7.44 -13.68 -28.10
N GLU A 225 7.70 -14.98 -27.99
CA GLU A 225 7.00 -16.02 -28.74
C GLU A 225 5.49 -16.00 -28.47
N GLU A 226 5.08 -15.96 -27.20
CA GLU A 226 3.65 -15.90 -26.84
C GLU A 226 2.98 -14.64 -27.38
N VAL A 227 3.65 -13.48 -27.28
CA VAL A 227 3.12 -12.21 -27.78
C VAL A 227 2.95 -12.26 -29.30
N ILE A 228 3.95 -12.73 -30.04
CA ILE A 228 3.87 -12.85 -31.51
C ILE A 228 2.74 -13.80 -31.92
N LEU A 229 2.60 -14.94 -31.23
CA LEU A 229 1.55 -15.92 -31.52
C LEU A 229 0.13 -15.38 -31.23
N THR A 230 -0.02 -14.54 -30.21
CA THR A 230 -1.34 -14.09 -29.72
C THR A 230 -1.76 -12.75 -30.32
N MET A 231 -0.80 -11.87 -30.60
CA MET A 231 -1.01 -10.47 -30.96
C MET A 231 -0.56 -10.15 -32.39
N GLY A 232 0.06 -11.11 -33.09
CA GLY A 232 0.62 -10.88 -34.42
C GLY A 232 2.00 -10.22 -34.38
N GLN A 233 2.54 -9.90 -35.56
CA GLN A 233 3.84 -9.23 -35.71
C GLN A 233 3.70 -7.70 -35.86
N SER A 234 2.53 -7.22 -36.28
CA SER A 234 2.25 -5.79 -36.46
C SER A 234 1.37 -5.22 -35.35
N SER A 235 1.53 -3.94 -35.05
CA SER A 235 0.65 -3.19 -34.14
C SER A 235 -0.82 -3.25 -34.57
N ASP A 236 -1.08 -3.31 -35.87
CA ASP A 236 -2.43 -3.30 -36.46
C ASP A 236 -3.19 -4.63 -36.23
N GLU A 237 -2.48 -5.69 -35.83
CA GLU A 237 -3.04 -7.01 -35.51
C GLU A 237 -3.40 -7.15 -34.02
N THR A 238 -3.05 -6.15 -33.21
CA THR A 238 -3.25 -6.18 -31.76
C THR A 238 -4.73 -6.06 -31.43
N THR A 239 -5.33 -7.17 -31.00
CA THR A 239 -6.71 -7.19 -30.52
C THR A 239 -6.77 -7.18 -28.99
N VAL A 240 -7.83 -6.57 -28.48
CA VAL A 240 -8.19 -6.55 -27.07
C VAL A 240 -8.39 -7.96 -26.50
N ALA A 241 -8.97 -8.84 -27.33
CA ALA A 241 -9.11 -10.26 -27.00
C ALA A 241 -7.73 -10.91 -26.87
N GLY A 242 -6.82 -10.63 -27.80
CA GLY A 242 -5.41 -11.04 -27.77
C GLY A 242 -4.71 -10.61 -26.49
N LEU A 243 -4.83 -9.34 -26.09
CA LEU A 243 -4.22 -8.81 -24.87
C LEU A 243 -4.76 -9.53 -23.62
N LYS A 244 -6.07 -9.81 -23.61
CA LYS A 244 -6.71 -10.55 -22.52
C LYS A 244 -6.27 -12.02 -22.49
N SER A 245 -5.85 -12.62 -23.60
CA SER A 245 -5.35 -14.01 -23.66
C SER A 245 -3.88 -14.18 -23.30
N CYS A 246 -3.07 -13.11 -23.23
CA CYS A 246 -1.65 -13.18 -22.84
C CYS A 246 -1.49 -13.64 -21.38
N ARG A 247 -1.34 -14.96 -21.18
CA ARG A 247 -1.28 -15.58 -19.85
C ARG A 247 0.09 -15.37 -19.21
N TYR A 248 1.15 -15.41 -20.01
CA TYR A 248 2.52 -15.29 -19.51
C TYR A 248 2.87 -13.87 -19.11
N ILE A 249 2.36 -12.85 -19.81
CA ILE A 249 2.44 -11.45 -19.34
C ILE A 249 1.83 -11.31 -17.95
N LYS A 250 0.62 -11.83 -17.73
CA LYS A 250 -0.03 -11.79 -16.42
C LYS A 250 0.77 -12.54 -15.35
N ALA A 251 1.37 -13.68 -15.70
CA ALA A 251 2.21 -14.44 -14.80
C ALA A 251 3.46 -13.64 -14.39
N ILE A 252 4.13 -12.98 -15.34
CA ILE A 252 5.28 -12.10 -15.07
C ILE A 252 4.87 -10.96 -14.14
N LEU A 253 3.79 -10.24 -14.44
CA LEU A 253 3.32 -9.13 -13.60
C LEU A 253 2.97 -9.59 -12.19
N ASN A 254 2.28 -10.73 -12.04
CA ASN A 254 1.95 -11.29 -10.73
C ASN A 254 3.21 -11.70 -9.95
N GLU A 255 4.20 -12.31 -10.62
CA GLU A 255 5.45 -12.72 -9.99
C GLU A 255 6.31 -11.52 -9.61
N THR A 256 6.37 -10.49 -10.46
CA THR A 256 7.00 -9.22 -10.13
C THR A 256 6.36 -8.59 -8.90
N LEU A 257 5.02 -8.55 -8.80
CA LEU A 257 4.33 -8.02 -7.62
C LEU A 257 4.50 -8.90 -6.37
N ARG A 258 4.71 -10.21 -6.55
CA ARG A 258 5.01 -11.14 -5.46
C ARG A 258 6.40 -10.91 -4.88
N LEU A 259 7.41 -10.68 -5.74
CA LEU A 259 8.81 -10.45 -5.34
C LEU A 259 9.07 -9.00 -4.91
N TYR A 260 8.48 -8.05 -5.63
CA TYR A 260 8.70 -6.60 -5.48
C TYR A 260 7.36 -5.87 -5.28
N PRO A 261 6.68 -6.07 -4.14
CA PRO A 261 5.42 -5.39 -3.87
C PRO A 261 5.65 -3.88 -3.75
N SER A 262 4.94 -3.08 -4.55
CA SER A 262 5.09 -1.61 -4.58
C SER A 262 4.74 -0.93 -3.25
N LEU A 263 3.95 -1.59 -2.40
CA LEU A 263 3.60 -1.15 -1.05
C LEU A 263 3.81 -2.29 -0.05
N PRO A 264 5.07 -2.57 0.34
CA PRO A 264 5.40 -3.73 1.17
C PRO A 264 4.84 -3.59 2.59
N ARG A 265 4.56 -2.37 3.06
CA ARG A 265 3.94 -2.13 4.37
C ARG A 265 2.73 -1.22 4.24
N ASN A 266 1.68 -1.52 4.99
CA ASN A 266 0.52 -0.64 5.07
C ASN A 266 0.05 -0.45 6.50
N ALA A 267 0.15 0.78 7.02
CA ALA A 267 -0.26 1.08 8.39
C ALA A 267 -1.77 1.34 8.51
N ARG A 268 -2.37 0.92 9.62
CA ARG A 268 -3.74 1.27 10.05
C ARG A 268 -3.75 1.70 11.52
N PHE A 269 -4.86 2.27 11.99
CA PHE A 269 -5.06 2.68 13.37
C PHE A 269 -6.38 2.13 13.90
N ALA A 270 -6.35 1.55 15.09
CA ALA A 270 -7.57 1.22 15.81
C ALA A 270 -8.25 2.50 16.31
N THR A 271 -9.46 2.79 15.81
CA THR A 271 -10.26 3.96 16.21
C THR A 271 -11.11 3.67 17.44
N ARG A 272 -11.32 2.40 17.75
CA ARG A 272 -12.06 1.89 18.90
C ARG A 272 -11.27 0.76 19.56
N ASN A 273 -11.56 0.48 20.82
CA ASN A 273 -11.02 -0.69 21.49
C ASN A 273 -11.50 -1.94 20.75
N THR A 274 -10.56 -2.70 20.17
CA THR A 274 -10.85 -3.90 19.38
C THR A 274 -9.83 -5.00 19.71
N THR A 275 -9.97 -6.16 19.09
CA THR A 275 -9.05 -7.31 19.22
C THR A 275 -8.71 -7.88 17.85
N LEU A 276 -7.44 -8.21 17.63
CA LEU A 276 -7.02 -9.02 16.50
C LEU A 276 -7.31 -10.51 16.78
N PRO A 277 -7.68 -11.29 15.76
CA PRO A 277 -7.93 -12.73 15.92
C PRO A 277 -6.76 -13.55 16.44
N ARG A 278 -5.52 -13.16 16.11
CA ARG A 278 -4.29 -13.91 16.40
C ARG A 278 -3.15 -12.99 16.86
N GLY A 279 -2.14 -13.58 17.50
CA GLY A 279 -0.90 -12.93 17.93
C GLY A 279 -0.68 -12.94 19.44
N GLY A 280 -1.65 -13.41 20.23
CA GLY A 280 -1.50 -13.63 21.67
C GLY A 280 -1.00 -15.05 22.00
N GLY A 281 -0.25 -15.16 23.09
CA GLY A 281 0.30 -16.42 23.61
C GLY A 281 1.54 -16.92 22.85
N PRO A 282 2.15 -18.04 23.30
CA PRO A 282 3.46 -18.50 22.82
C PRO A 282 3.50 -18.89 21.35
N ASP A 283 2.39 -19.45 20.86
CA ASP A 283 2.24 -19.89 19.47
C ASP A 283 1.44 -18.90 18.60
N GLY A 284 0.96 -17.80 19.20
CA GLY A 284 0.14 -16.79 18.53
C GLY A 284 -1.32 -17.13 18.14
N PRO A 285 -1.99 -18.24 18.56
CA PRO A 285 -3.37 -18.49 18.17
C PRO A 285 -4.38 -17.64 18.93
N GLU A 286 -3.99 -17.04 20.07
CA GLU A 286 -4.92 -16.31 20.91
C GLU A 286 -5.20 -14.91 20.35
N ARG A 287 -6.39 -14.40 20.68
CA ARG A 287 -6.75 -13.02 20.37
C ARG A 287 -5.82 -12.08 21.09
N THR A 288 -5.42 -11.01 20.44
CA THR A 288 -4.63 -9.96 21.08
C THR A 288 -5.34 -8.60 20.97
N ASN A 289 -5.08 -7.71 21.93
CA ASN A 289 -5.72 -6.40 22.00
C ASN A 289 -4.80 -5.30 21.40
N PRO A 290 -5.09 -4.78 20.20
CA PRO A 290 -4.39 -3.64 19.63
C PRO A 290 -5.00 -2.32 20.12
N ARG A 291 -4.70 -1.86 21.34
CA ARG A 291 -5.10 -0.49 21.71
C ARG A 291 -4.11 0.54 21.17
N VAL A 292 -4.55 1.35 20.21
CA VAL A 292 -3.90 2.53 19.59
C VAL A 292 -2.47 2.29 19.09
N PHE A 293 -2.30 1.40 18.11
CA PHE A 293 -1.01 1.24 17.43
C PHE A 293 -1.16 1.30 15.91
N HIS A 294 -0.10 1.79 15.28
CA HIS A 294 0.07 1.72 13.84
C HIS A 294 0.19 0.24 13.45
N LEU A 295 -0.87 -0.32 12.90
CA LEU A 295 -0.91 -1.71 12.44
C LEU A 295 -0.25 -1.81 11.07
N CYS A 296 1.02 -2.23 11.01
CA CYS A 296 1.72 -2.44 9.75
C CYS A 296 1.69 -3.93 9.39
N TYR A 297 1.04 -4.27 8.28
CA TYR A 297 1.24 -5.60 7.69
C TYR A 297 2.30 -5.56 6.60
N THR A 298 3.09 -6.62 6.49
CA THR A 298 4.07 -6.79 5.42
C THR A 298 3.49 -7.71 4.34
N LEU A 299 3.54 -7.29 3.08
CA LEU A 299 3.30 -8.18 1.94
C LEU A 299 4.64 -8.83 1.57
N GLY A 300 4.78 -10.12 1.85
CA GLY A 300 5.98 -10.92 1.59
C GLY A 300 5.77 -12.35 2.02
#